data_AF-D4KVL9-F1
#
_entry.id   AF-D4KVL9-F1
#
_cell.length_a   1.000
_cell.length_b   1.000
_cell.length_c   1.000
_cell.angle_alpha   90.00
_cell.angle_beta   90.00
_cell.angle_gamma   90.00
#
_symmetry.space_group_name_H-M   'P 1'
#
loop_
_entity.id
_entity.type
_entity.pdbx_description
1 polymer ?
#
loop_
_entity_poly.entity_id
_entity_poly.type
_entity_poly.pdbx_seq_one_letter_code
_entity_poly.pdbx_strand_id
1 'polypeptide(L)'
;MKQSIAYVKEYTGRCIDYPDYLEKPYPLIADKYRKILQKYQQDMDLQRVMLIEKESGKQTPYCLIRPAEIVCADSSQSQYDKKGNVQEFVLDVEKTEGRKIFMAKDFNREVVVRLDIAESILRREANGIWFEPVKIAGRSR
;
A
#
# COMPACT_ATOMS: atom_id res chain seq x y z
N MET A 1 18.77 17.66 -1.31
CA MET A 1 17.62 16.72 -1.25
C MET A 1 16.40 17.42 -1.81
N LYS A 2 15.72 16.83 -2.80
CA LYS A 2 14.52 17.42 -3.41
C LYS A 2 13.33 17.14 -2.47
N GLN A 3 12.75 18.17 -1.87
CA GLN A 3 11.57 18.01 -1.02
C GLN A 3 10.33 17.91 -1.92
N SER A 4 9.57 16.83 -1.79
CA SER A 4 8.29 16.69 -2.49
C SER A 4 7.18 17.28 -1.65
N ILE A 5 6.40 18.17 -2.25
CA ILE A 5 5.28 18.85 -1.61
C ILE A 5 4.02 18.55 -2.43
N ALA A 6 2.93 18.22 -1.73
CA ALA A 6 1.60 18.17 -2.31
C ALA A 6 0.69 19.13 -1.53
N TYR A 7 -0.08 19.93 -2.25
CA TYR A 7 -1.02 20.86 -1.63
C TYR A 7 -2.38 20.21 -1.45
N VAL A 8 -2.99 20.41 -0.28
CA VAL A 8 -4.32 19.95 0.05
C VAL A 8 -5.26 21.15 0.10
N LYS A 9 -6.43 21.01 -0.52
CA LYS A 9 -7.48 22.02 -0.56
C LYS A 9 -8.81 21.40 -0.11
N GLU A 10 -9.52 22.15 0.71
CA GLU A 10 -10.88 21.84 1.15
C GLU A 10 -11.90 22.20 0.05
N TYR A 11 -12.99 21.42 -0.09
CA TYR A 11 -13.99 21.62 -1.16
C TYR A 11 -15.46 21.66 -0.67
N THR A 12 -15.74 21.37 0.60
CA THR A 12 -17.06 21.03 1.16
C THR A 12 -17.41 21.76 2.46
N GLY A 13 -16.57 22.68 2.95
CA GLY A 13 -16.69 23.31 4.26
C GLY A 13 -16.44 22.37 5.45
N ARG A 14 -15.83 21.19 5.25
CA ARG A 14 -15.56 20.20 6.30
C ARG A 14 -14.10 20.21 6.73
N CYS A 15 -13.81 19.70 7.93
CA CYS A 15 -12.43 19.47 8.35
C CYS A 15 -11.78 18.41 7.46
N ILE A 16 -10.54 18.66 7.04
CA ILE A 16 -9.76 17.71 6.23
C ILE A 16 -9.27 16.60 7.15
N ASP A 17 -9.68 15.37 6.86
CA ASP A 17 -9.16 14.17 7.51
C ASP A 17 -7.91 13.65 6.80
N TYR A 18 -6.97 13.11 7.57
CA TYR A 18 -5.68 12.63 7.12
C TYR A 18 -5.55 11.14 7.47
N PRO A 19 -6.17 10.25 6.67
CA PRO A 19 -6.04 8.81 6.90
C PRO A 19 -4.58 8.40 6.74
N ASP A 20 -4.16 7.41 7.51
CA ASP A 20 -2.79 6.93 7.51
C ASP A 20 -2.39 6.31 6.16
N TYR A 21 -3.34 5.95 5.30
CA TYR A 21 -3.10 5.50 3.93
C TYR A 21 -4.01 6.21 2.94
N LEU A 22 -3.42 6.72 1.86
CA LEU A 22 -4.11 7.31 0.71
C LEU A 22 -3.76 6.45 -0.49
N GLU A 23 -4.73 5.69 -0.99
CA GLU A 23 -4.51 4.74 -2.09
C GLU A 23 -4.30 5.43 -3.44
N LYS A 24 -5.07 6.50 -3.71
CA LYS A 24 -5.13 7.18 -5.00
C LYS A 24 -4.74 8.66 -4.88
N PRO A 25 -4.14 9.26 -5.93
CA PRO A 25 -3.72 8.62 -7.20
C PRO A 25 -2.42 7.82 -7.08
N TYR A 26 -1.67 8.01 -6.00
CA TYR A 26 -0.47 7.23 -5.68
C TYR A 26 -0.55 6.81 -4.21
N PRO A 27 -0.05 5.61 -3.86
CA PRO A 27 -0.09 5.13 -2.49
C PRO A 27 0.82 5.99 -1.61
N LEU A 28 0.21 6.79 -0.75
CA LEU A 28 0.88 7.53 0.32
C LEU A 28 0.54 6.88 1.65
N ILE A 29 1.52 6.75 2.53
CA ILE A 29 1.32 6.30 3.90
C ILE A 29 1.88 7.33 4.88
N ALA A 30 1.25 7.52 6.04
CA ALA A 30 1.73 8.47 7.04
C ALA A 30 3.20 8.18 7.41
N ASP A 31 4.01 9.23 7.54
CA ASP A 31 5.46 9.11 7.74
C ASP A 31 5.83 8.33 9.02
N LYS A 32 4.91 8.24 10.00
CA LYS A 32 5.07 7.40 11.19
C LYS A 32 5.30 5.91 10.87
N TYR A 33 4.85 5.42 9.71
CA TYR A 33 5.07 4.04 9.27
C TYR A 33 6.35 3.83 8.45
N ARG A 34 7.06 4.89 8.06
CA ARG A 34 8.24 4.77 7.20
C ARG A 34 9.28 3.79 7.76
N LYS A 35 9.60 3.93 9.05
CA LYS A 35 10.59 3.08 9.73
C LYS A 35 10.15 1.62 9.80
N ILE A 36 8.85 1.35 9.96
CA ILE A 36 8.37 -0.03 10.03
C ILE A 36 8.44 -0.69 8.66
N LEU A 37 8.07 0.01 7.59
CA LEU A 37 8.17 -0.49 6.21
C LEU A 37 9.64 -0.81 5.86
N GLN A 38 10.57 0.11 6.15
CA GLN A 38 12.01 -0.10 5.95
C GLN A 38 12.57 -1.27 6.74
N LYS A 39 12.07 -1.52 7.95
CA LYS A 39 12.49 -2.66 8.78
C LYS A 39 12.15 -4.00 8.10
N TYR A 40 10.99 -4.09 7.45
CA TYR A 40 10.56 -5.32 6.81
C TYR A 40 11.12 -5.51 5.41
N GLN A 41 11.18 -4.43 4.61
CA GLN A 41 11.66 -4.42 3.23
C GLN A 41 12.65 -3.26 3.04
N GLN A 42 13.95 -3.55 3.14
CA GLN A 42 15.01 -2.53 3.17
C GLN A 42 15.23 -1.84 1.81
N ASP A 43 15.01 -2.56 0.71
CA ASP A 43 15.15 -2.09 -0.67
C ASP A 43 13.91 -1.32 -1.18
N MET A 44 12.94 -1.04 -0.32
CA MET A 44 11.71 -0.35 -0.70
C MET A 44 11.98 1.13 -1.01
N ASP A 45 11.58 1.59 -2.19
CA ASP A 45 11.61 3.01 -2.54
C ASP A 45 10.55 3.78 -1.74
N LEU A 46 11.03 4.70 -0.91
CA LEU A 46 10.26 5.48 0.05
C LEU A 46 10.66 6.95 -0.07
N GLN A 47 9.78 7.75 -0.66
CA GLN A 47 9.99 9.17 -0.86
C GLN A 47 9.11 9.97 0.09
N ARG A 48 9.71 10.77 0.97
CA ARG A 48 8.95 11.64 1.88
C ARG A 48 8.23 12.74 1.09
N VAL A 49 6.96 12.95 1.40
CA VAL A 49 6.10 13.98 0.80
C VAL A 49 5.46 14.78 1.92
N MET A 50 5.50 16.11 1.84
CA MET A 50 4.77 16.97 2.77
C MET A 50 3.41 17.33 2.18
N LEU A 51 2.33 16.94 2.86
CA LEU A 51 0.99 17.42 2.55
C LEU A 51 0.80 18.77 3.23
N ILE A 52 0.52 19.83 2.48
CA ILE A 52 0.37 21.19 3.00
C ILE A 52 -1.04 21.70 2.74
N GLU A 53 -1.82 21.97 3.78
CA GLU A 53 -3.11 22.65 3.68
C GLU A 53 -2.90 24.09 3.20
N LYS A 54 -3.52 24.46 2.08
CA LYS A 54 -3.33 25.80 1.49
C LYS A 54 -3.78 26.94 2.41
N GLU A 55 -4.91 26.76 3.09
CA GLU A 55 -5.53 27.83 3.88
C GLU A 55 -4.89 27.98 5.27
N SER A 56 -4.61 26.86 5.94
CA SER A 56 -4.08 26.86 7.32
C SER A 56 -2.55 26.80 7.39
N GLY A 57 -1.89 26.37 6.31
CA GLY A 57 -0.45 26.08 6.30
C GLY A 57 -0.07 24.81 7.07
N LYS A 58 -1.05 24.03 7.58
CA LYS A 58 -0.79 22.78 8.32
C LYS A 58 -0.01 21.81 7.42
N GLN A 59 1.05 21.25 7.98
CA GLN A 59 1.93 20.31 7.30
C GLN A 59 1.77 18.92 7.91
N THR A 60 1.41 17.95 7.08
CA THR A 60 1.27 16.56 7.48
C THR A 60 2.24 15.69 6.69
N PRO A 61 3.24 15.06 7.32
CA PRO A 61 4.25 14.28 6.62
C PRO A 61 3.74 12.90 6.21
N TYR A 62 3.93 12.56 4.94
CA TYR A 62 3.63 11.25 4.35
C TYR A 62 4.87 10.68 3.64
N CYS A 63 4.79 9.42 3.27
CA CYS A 63 5.73 8.73 2.42
C CYS A 63 4.98 8.18 1.20
N LEU A 64 5.45 8.56 0.02
CA LEU A 64 5.13 7.85 -1.21
C LEU A 64 5.87 6.53 -1.23
N ILE A 65 5.10 5.44 -1.33
CA ILE A 65 5.63 4.09 -1.42
C ILE A 65 5.68 3.65 -2.87
N ARG A 66 6.80 3.07 -3.30
CA ARG A 66 6.94 2.42 -4.61
C ARG A 66 7.50 1.02 -4.42
N PRO A 67 6.67 0.07 -3.96
CA PRO A 67 7.10 -1.31 -3.82
C PRO A 67 7.32 -1.93 -5.21
N ALA A 68 8.06 -3.04 -5.28
CA ALA A 68 8.29 -3.74 -6.54
C ALA A 68 6.96 -4.23 -7.13
N GLU A 69 6.80 -4.08 -8.45
CA GLU A 69 5.63 -4.57 -9.17
C GLU A 69 5.84 -6.03 -9.59
N ILE A 70 4.93 -6.92 -9.21
CA ILE A 70 5.04 -8.37 -9.42
C ILE A 70 3.76 -8.91 -10.06
N VAL A 71 3.91 -9.87 -10.97
CA VAL A 71 2.81 -10.75 -11.44
C VAL A 71 2.87 -12.01 -10.59
N CYS A 72 1.88 -12.21 -9.72
CA CYS A 72 1.98 -13.15 -8.60
C CYS A 72 0.74 -14.05 -8.42
N ALA A 73 -0.22 -13.99 -9.32
CA ALA A 73 -1.35 -14.91 -9.36
C ALA A 73 -0.87 -16.35 -9.62
N ASP A 74 -1.42 -17.31 -8.87
CA ASP A 74 -1.42 -18.72 -9.24
C ASP A 74 -2.26 -18.89 -10.51
N SER A 75 -1.65 -19.39 -11.56
CA SER A 75 -2.28 -19.51 -12.89
C SER A 75 -3.37 -20.59 -12.97
N SER A 76 -3.41 -21.51 -12.01
CA SER A 76 -4.38 -22.61 -11.97
C SER A 76 -5.57 -22.31 -11.06
N GLN A 77 -5.37 -21.50 -10.02
CA GLN A 77 -6.37 -21.22 -8.99
C GLN A 77 -6.98 -19.82 -9.09
N SER A 78 -6.29 -18.86 -9.71
CA SER A 78 -6.84 -17.51 -9.90
C SER A 78 -7.81 -17.46 -11.08
N GLN A 79 -8.92 -16.76 -10.92
CA GLN A 79 -9.98 -16.65 -11.92
C GLN A 79 -10.18 -15.21 -12.35
N TYR A 80 -10.32 -15.02 -13.66
CA TYR A 80 -10.54 -13.74 -14.30
C TYR A 80 -11.76 -13.82 -15.21
N ASP A 81 -12.52 -12.74 -15.31
CA ASP A 81 -13.59 -12.65 -16.30
C ASP A 81 -13.03 -12.47 -17.73
N LYS A 82 -13.91 -12.51 -18.73
CA LYS A 82 -13.53 -12.33 -20.15
C LYS A 82 -12.93 -10.94 -20.44
N LYS A 83 -13.09 -9.97 -19.54
CA LYS A 83 -12.55 -8.61 -19.64
C LYS A 83 -11.22 -8.46 -18.87
N GLY A 84 -10.76 -9.51 -18.19
CA GLY A 84 -9.54 -9.50 -17.39
C GLY A 84 -9.73 -8.98 -15.96
N ASN A 85 -10.96 -8.76 -15.50
CA ASN A 85 -11.21 -8.41 -14.10
C ASN A 85 -11.02 -9.65 -13.21
N VAL A 86 -10.35 -9.44 -12.08
CA VAL A 86 -10.16 -10.47 -11.06
C VAL A 86 -11.52 -10.86 -10.47
N GLN A 87 -11.87 -12.14 -10.54
CA GLN A 87 -13.01 -12.72 -9.80
C GLN A 87 -12.54 -13.42 -8.53
N GLU A 88 -11.43 -14.15 -8.62
CA GLU A 88 -10.79 -14.80 -7.50
C GLU A 88 -9.28 -14.69 -7.65
N PHE A 89 -8.60 -14.16 -6.63
CA PHE A 89 -7.15 -14.05 -6.62
C PHE A 89 -6.56 -15.03 -5.63
N VAL A 90 -5.63 -15.85 -6.11
CA VAL A 90 -4.84 -16.77 -5.28
C VAL A 90 -3.37 -16.45 -5.51
N LEU A 91 -2.67 -16.10 -4.44
CA LEU A 91 -1.26 -15.74 -4.47
C LEU A 91 -0.39 -16.99 -4.60
N ASP A 92 0.46 -17.01 -5.61
CA ASP A 92 1.62 -17.89 -5.68
C ASP A 92 2.80 -17.21 -4.97
N VAL A 93 3.12 -17.71 -3.78
CA VAL A 93 4.16 -17.13 -2.91
C VAL A 93 5.54 -17.23 -3.54
N GLU A 94 5.81 -18.24 -4.37
CA GLU A 94 7.13 -18.43 -4.97
C GLU A 94 7.42 -17.31 -5.98
N LYS A 95 6.39 -16.80 -6.67
CA LYS A 95 6.50 -15.63 -7.57
C LYS A 95 6.81 -14.32 -6.86
N THR A 96 6.64 -14.25 -5.55
CA THR A 96 6.98 -13.03 -4.78
C THR A 96 8.48 -12.85 -4.57
N GLU A 97 9.28 -13.88 -4.86
CA GLU A 97 10.73 -13.88 -4.64
C GLU A 97 11.12 -13.50 -3.20
N GLY A 98 10.26 -13.84 -2.23
CA GLY A 98 10.45 -13.53 -0.81
C GLY A 98 10.22 -12.06 -0.44
N ARG A 99 9.76 -11.21 -1.36
CA ARG A 99 9.37 -9.82 -1.08
C ARG A 99 8.18 -9.81 -0.13
N LYS A 100 8.26 -8.97 0.91
CA LYS A 100 7.23 -8.88 1.94
C LYS A 100 6.24 -7.74 1.70
N ILE A 101 6.61 -6.79 0.84
CA ILE A 101 5.77 -5.68 0.40
C ILE A 101 5.95 -5.54 -1.10
N PHE A 102 4.87 -5.65 -1.87
CA PHE A 102 4.88 -5.59 -3.33
C PHE A 102 3.56 -5.05 -3.88
N MET A 103 3.59 -4.63 -5.14
CA MET A 103 2.41 -4.22 -5.90
C MET A 103 2.01 -5.36 -6.83
N ALA A 104 0.82 -5.93 -6.67
CA ALA A 104 0.35 -7.04 -7.49
C ALA A 104 -0.27 -6.54 -8.80
N LYS A 105 0.48 -6.61 -9.91
CA LYS A 105 0.06 -6.08 -11.22
C LYS A 105 -1.20 -6.75 -11.77
N ASP A 106 -1.34 -8.03 -11.48
CA ASP A 106 -2.41 -8.93 -11.89
C ASP A 106 -3.53 -9.03 -10.85
N PHE A 107 -3.50 -8.15 -9.85
CA PHE A 107 -4.54 -7.98 -8.83
C PHE A 107 -4.85 -6.51 -8.63
N ASN A 108 -5.43 -5.88 -9.66
CA ASN A 108 -5.85 -4.47 -9.67
C ASN A 108 -4.80 -3.44 -9.23
N ARG A 109 -3.51 -3.82 -9.21
CA ARG A 109 -2.42 -3.00 -8.65
C ARG A 109 -2.68 -2.67 -7.18
N GLU A 110 -3.10 -3.68 -6.41
CA GLU A 110 -3.19 -3.61 -4.96
C GLU A 110 -1.81 -3.77 -4.32
N VAL A 111 -1.59 -3.07 -3.20
CA VAL A 111 -0.39 -3.24 -2.38
C VAL A 111 -0.59 -4.43 -1.45
N VAL A 112 0.19 -5.48 -1.67
CA VAL A 112 0.17 -6.69 -0.85
C VAL A 112 1.30 -6.64 0.16
N VAL A 113 0.98 -6.94 1.41
CA VAL A 113 1.94 -7.03 2.51
C VAL A 113 1.85 -8.38 3.20
N ARG A 114 2.99 -8.86 3.71
CA ARG A 114 3.00 -10.04 4.58
C ARG A 114 2.25 -9.75 5.88
N LEU A 115 1.59 -10.78 6.43
CA LEU A 115 0.71 -10.66 7.60
C LEU A 115 1.35 -9.96 8.81
N ASP A 116 2.61 -10.26 9.12
CA ASP A 116 3.32 -9.66 10.25
C ASP A 116 3.50 -8.13 10.12
N ILE A 117 3.54 -7.62 8.89
CA ILE A 117 3.57 -6.18 8.58
C ILE A 117 2.20 -5.57 8.82
N ALA A 118 1.14 -6.21 8.31
CA ALA A 118 -0.24 -5.78 8.52
C ALA A 118 -0.54 -5.67 10.02
N GLU A 119 -0.24 -6.71 10.80
CA GLU A 119 -0.39 -6.68 12.25
C GLU A 119 0.44 -5.58 12.92
N SER A 120 1.68 -5.39 12.46
CA SER A 120 2.53 -4.34 12.99
C SER A 120 1.95 -2.95 12.72
N ILE A 121 1.32 -2.72 11.58
CA ILE A 121 0.60 -1.47 11.29
C ILE A 121 -0.62 -1.34 12.20
N LEU A 122 -1.45 -2.38 12.29
CA LEU A 122 -2.70 -2.36 13.08
C LEU A 122 -2.47 -2.13 14.57
N ARG A 123 -1.37 -2.63 15.15
CA ARG A 123 -1.00 -2.39 16.56
C ARG A 123 -0.63 -0.92 16.88
N ARG A 124 -0.60 -0.02 15.90
CA ARG A 124 -0.20 1.39 16.04
C ARG A 124 -1.36 2.36 15.84
N GLU A 125 -2.58 1.92 16.17
CA GLU A 125 -3.80 2.73 16.07
C GLU A 125 -3.96 3.32 14.67
N ALA A 126 -3.90 2.45 13.66
CA ALA A 126 -4.02 2.86 12.27
C ALA A 126 -5.39 3.50 12.00
N ASN A 127 -5.38 4.70 11.41
CA ASN A 127 -6.59 5.41 10.99
C ASN A 127 -6.75 5.28 9.47
N GLY A 128 -7.92 4.85 8.98
CA GLY A 128 -8.16 4.77 7.53
C GLY A 128 -7.32 3.74 6.79
N ILE A 129 -6.86 2.68 7.49
CA ILE A 129 -6.19 1.51 6.90
C ILE A 129 -7.00 0.27 7.26
N TRP A 130 -7.32 -0.56 6.26
CA TRP A 130 -7.82 -1.91 6.46
C TRP A 130 -7.01 -2.88 5.60
N PHE A 131 -7.08 -4.17 5.94
CA PHE A 131 -6.42 -5.23 5.20
C PHE A 131 -7.44 -6.31 4.87
N GLU A 132 -7.38 -6.80 3.65
CA GLU A 132 -8.14 -7.97 3.21
C GLU A 132 -7.19 -9.17 3.09
N PRO A 133 -7.50 -10.31 3.74
CA PRO A 133 -6.70 -11.51 3.60
C PRO A 133 -6.68 -12.00 2.15
N VAL A 134 -5.48 -12.26 1.65
CA VAL A 134 -5.25 -12.83 0.32
C VAL A 134 -5.12 -14.35 0.44
N LYS A 135 -5.88 -15.10 -0.37
CA LYS A 135 -5.73 -16.56 -0.46
C LYS A 135 -4.35 -16.90 -1.00
N ILE A 136 -3.73 -17.93 -0.45
CA ILE A 136 -2.42 -18.41 -0.88
C ILE A 136 -2.60 -19.80 -1.48
N ALA A 137 -1.93 -20.07 -2.60
CA ALA A 137 -1.90 -21.39 -3.21
C ALA A 137 -1.45 -22.41 -2.15
N GLY A 138 -2.27 -23.45 -1.92
CA GLY A 138 -1.99 -24.47 -0.92
C GLY A 138 -0.60 -25.07 -1.17
N ARG A 139 0.31 -24.93 -0.20
CA ARG A 139 1.53 -25.73 -0.18
C ARG A 139 1.11 -27.16 0.12
N SER A 140 1.18 -28.05 -0.87
CA SER A 140 1.34 -29.48 -0.59
C SER A 140 2.60 -29.59 0.27
N ARG A 141 2.41 -29.75 1.58
CA ARG A 141 3.45 -30.25 2.48
C ARG A 141 3.21 -31.73 2.66
#